data_AF-A0A1A8BQR1-F1
#
_entry.id   AF-A0A1A8BQR1-F1
#
_cell.length_a   1.000
_cell.length_b   1.000
_cell.length_c   1.000
_cell.angle_alpha   90.00
_cell.angle_beta   90.00
_cell.angle_gamma   90.00
#
_symmetry.space_group_name_H-M   'P 1'
#
loop_
_entity.id
_entity.type
_entity.pdbx_description
1 polymer ?
#
loop_
_entity_poly.entity_id
_entity_poly.type
_entity_poly.pdbx_seq_one_letter_code
_entity_poly.pdbx_strand_id
1 'polypeptide(L)'
;CLGGVFQRKLYRDLMVNYNRLERPVQNDSAPIVVELGLTLLQIIDVDEKNQVLITNAWLQLGWTDIYLSWNPENYPGVQNLRFPSNLIWVPDILLYNSADERFDATFHTNVLVNASGSCQYLPPGILKSTCYIDVRWFPFDVQKCDLKFGSWTHNGWLLDLQMMEVDISTYIPNGEWDLVGVPGKRNELYYECCKEPYPDVTFTVTMRRRTLYYGLNLLVPCVLISGLALLVFLLPADSGEKISLGITVLLSLTVFMLLVAEIMPATSDSVPLIAQYFASTMMIVGLSVVVTVLVLQFHHHDPRGGKMPKWIRVVLLNWCAWFLRMKKPGEENQTAGSSRNPPNYKHSSSPPHHTSTSSLQMSAVPGQASTQSTTTNGNMNLYFGYHAMGTDNPAFPPSTDSGPMMCGGVGGGGSHLNSSSQPDIHSDQARTLLLEQIPEISRILEEVQYIANRFREQDEGEDICSEWKFAAAVVDRLCLVAFSLFSIICTFTILMSAPNFIEAVSKDFT
;
A
#
# COMPACT_ATOMS: atom_id res chain seq x y z
N CYS A 1 -28.95 60.83 -43.23
CA CYS A 1 -27.90 59.78 -43.12
C CYS A 1 -28.18 58.67 -44.13
N LEU A 2 -27.29 58.42 -45.09
CA LEU A 2 -27.46 57.37 -46.11
C LEU A 2 -26.91 56.03 -45.61
N GLY A 3 -27.64 55.38 -44.69
CA GLY A 3 -27.23 54.08 -44.14
C GLY A 3 -27.34 52.94 -45.15
N GLY A 4 -26.21 52.30 -45.49
CA GLY A 4 -26.10 50.95 -46.06
C GLY A 4 -27.01 50.62 -47.25
N VAL A 5 -27.23 51.55 -48.19
CA VAL A 5 -28.23 51.38 -49.27
C VAL A 5 -27.90 50.18 -50.17
N PHE A 6 -26.65 50.06 -50.62
CA PHE A 6 -26.20 48.96 -51.48
C PHE A 6 -26.31 47.60 -50.78
N GLN A 7 -25.92 47.52 -49.50
CA GLN A 7 -26.03 46.29 -48.71
C GLN A 7 -27.49 45.83 -48.55
N ARG A 8 -28.41 46.76 -48.26
CA ARG A 8 -29.85 46.44 -48.15
C ARG A 8 -30.46 46.05 -49.49
N LYS A 9 -30.03 46.67 -50.59
CA LYS A 9 -30.46 46.30 -51.95
C LYS A 9 -29.98 44.89 -52.29
N LEU A 10 -28.68 44.63 -52.20
CA LEU A 10 -28.08 43.32 -52.49
C LEU A 10 -28.71 42.19 -51.66
N TYR A 11 -28.90 42.39 -50.35
CA TYR A 11 -29.52 41.40 -49.47
C TYR A 11 -30.94 41.04 -49.94
N ARG A 12 -31.72 42.03 -50.42
CA ARG A 12 -33.03 41.75 -51.03
C ARG A 12 -32.85 40.98 -52.33
N ASP A 13 -32.03 41.50 -53.24
CA ASP A 13 -31.92 41.02 -54.62
C ASP A 13 -31.45 39.54 -54.68
N LEU A 14 -30.54 39.12 -53.77
CA LEU A 14 -30.11 37.72 -53.61
C LEU A 14 -31.22 36.81 -53.05
N MET A 15 -32.07 37.33 -52.15
CA MET A 15 -33.06 36.54 -51.41
C MET A 15 -34.43 36.38 -52.11
N VAL A 16 -34.65 36.97 -53.30
CA VAL A 16 -35.96 36.92 -53.99
C VAL A 16 -36.32 35.51 -54.46
N ASN A 17 -35.36 34.74 -54.98
CA ASN A 17 -35.57 33.41 -55.57
C ASN A 17 -34.79 32.29 -54.86
N TYR A 18 -34.19 32.57 -53.70
CA TYR A 18 -33.31 31.62 -53.01
C TYR A 18 -34.11 30.58 -52.20
N ASN A 19 -33.89 29.29 -52.46
CA ASN A 19 -34.47 28.20 -51.68
C ASN A 19 -33.41 27.45 -50.87
N ARG A 20 -33.43 27.61 -49.54
CA ARG A 20 -32.51 26.94 -48.60
C ARG A 20 -32.56 25.40 -48.59
N LEU A 21 -33.55 24.79 -49.24
CA LEU A 21 -33.67 23.33 -49.36
C LEU A 21 -32.99 22.78 -50.62
N GLU A 22 -32.59 23.64 -51.55
CA GLU A 22 -31.87 23.27 -52.76
C GLU A 22 -30.36 23.35 -52.49
N ARG A 23 -29.64 22.28 -52.83
CA ARG A 23 -28.18 22.18 -52.70
C ARG A 23 -27.51 23.07 -53.74
N PRO A 24 -26.63 24.04 -53.39
CA PRO A 24 -26.25 25.13 -54.28
C PRO A 24 -25.16 24.75 -55.30
N VAL A 25 -25.50 23.87 -56.25
CA VAL A 25 -24.62 23.38 -57.32
C VAL A 25 -25.11 23.80 -58.71
N GLN A 26 -24.19 23.98 -59.66
CA GLN A 26 -24.54 24.38 -61.05
C GLN A 26 -25.06 23.20 -61.91
N ASN A 27 -24.80 21.97 -61.47
CA ASN A 27 -25.21 20.73 -62.12
C ASN A 27 -25.55 19.73 -61.01
N ASP A 28 -26.75 19.17 -61.03
CA ASP A 28 -27.22 18.21 -60.02
C ASP A 28 -26.29 17.01 -59.83
N SER A 29 -25.60 16.61 -60.91
CA SER A 29 -24.66 15.48 -60.94
C SER A 29 -23.30 15.76 -60.29
N ALA A 30 -23.01 17.00 -59.91
CA ALA A 30 -21.76 17.36 -59.24
C ALA A 30 -21.95 17.30 -57.71
N PRO A 31 -20.98 16.77 -56.93
CA PRO A 31 -20.98 16.91 -55.48
C PRO A 31 -20.71 18.36 -55.08
N ILE A 32 -21.25 18.80 -53.94
CA ILE A 32 -20.78 20.01 -53.28
C ILE A 32 -19.58 19.68 -52.39
N VAL A 33 -18.49 20.42 -52.53
CA VAL A 33 -17.32 20.28 -51.64
C VAL A 33 -17.57 21.09 -50.37
N VAL A 34 -17.45 20.44 -49.22
CA VAL A 34 -17.55 21.05 -47.90
C VAL A 34 -16.24 20.84 -47.16
N GLU A 35 -15.55 21.93 -46.83
CA GLU A 35 -14.35 21.93 -46.01
C GLU A 35 -14.75 21.92 -44.53
N LEU A 36 -14.26 20.95 -43.76
CA LEU A 36 -14.47 20.82 -42.32
C LEU A 36 -13.15 20.88 -41.55
N GLY A 37 -13.05 21.85 -40.65
CA GLY A 37 -11.99 21.98 -39.66
C GLY A 37 -12.56 22.00 -38.24
N LEU A 38 -11.67 21.81 -37.27
CA LEU A 38 -11.98 21.83 -35.84
C LEU A 38 -11.01 22.79 -35.14
N THR A 39 -11.53 23.65 -34.27
CA THR A 39 -10.72 24.43 -33.32
C THR A 39 -11.07 23.99 -31.91
N LEU A 40 -10.16 23.30 -31.23
CA LEU A 40 -10.39 22.80 -29.87
C LEU A 40 -10.02 23.89 -28.85
N LEU A 41 -11.03 24.45 -28.16
CA LEU A 41 -10.80 25.47 -27.13
C LEU A 41 -10.44 24.85 -25.78
N GLN A 42 -11.16 23.81 -25.36
CA GLN A 42 -10.99 23.25 -24.02
C GLN A 42 -11.55 21.81 -23.94
N ILE A 43 -10.86 20.92 -23.23
CA ILE A 43 -11.48 19.72 -22.66
C ILE A 43 -12.18 20.17 -21.38
N ILE A 44 -13.52 20.11 -21.36
CA ILE A 44 -14.31 20.53 -20.19
C ILE A 44 -14.25 19.43 -19.13
N ASP A 45 -14.59 18.21 -19.52
CA ASP A 45 -14.79 17.07 -18.61
C ASP A 45 -14.59 15.73 -19.35
N VAL A 46 -14.26 14.68 -18.61
CA VAL A 46 -14.07 13.30 -19.11
C VAL A 46 -14.72 12.35 -18.12
N ASP A 47 -15.97 11.98 -18.37
CA ASP A 47 -16.73 11.08 -17.49
C ASP A 47 -16.37 9.62 -17.83
N GLU A 48 -15.42 9.02 -17.09
CA GLU A 48 -15.00 7.64 -17.36
C GLU A 48 -16.05 6.60 -16.95
N LYS A 49 -17.05 7.00 -16.14
CA LYS A 49 -18.12 6.13 -15.66
C LYS A 49 -19.24 5.99 -16.67
N ASN A 50 -19.62 7.08 -17.31
CA ASN A 50 -20.62 7.10 -18.38
C ASN A 50 -19.98 7.01 -19.79
N GLN A 51 -18.64 6.99 -19.88
CA GLN A 51 -17.86 6.89 -21.12
C GLN A 51 -18.12 8.07 -22.09
N VAL A 52 -18.09 9.30 -21.55
CA VAL A 52 -18.37 10.54 -22.31
C VAL A 52 -17.23 11.54 -22.20
N LEU A 53 -16.71 12.00 -23.33
CA LEU A 53 -15.85 13.18 -23.44
C LEU A 53 -16.70 14.42 -23.70
N ILE A 54 -16.49 15.49 -22.92
CA ILE A 54 -17.13 16.81 -23.11
C ILE A 54 -16.06 17.84 -23.51
N THR A 55 -16.18 18.40 -24.72
CA THR A 55 -15.26 19.42 -25.24
C THR A 55 -15.98 20.71 -25.63
N ASN A 56 -15.29 21.85 -25.46
CA ASN A 56 -15.65 23.13 -26.06
C ASN A 56 -14.84 23.28 -27.35
N ALA A 57 -15.52 23.35 -28.49
CA ALA A 57 -14.87 23.47 -29.79
C ALA A 57 -15.69 24.35 -30.75
N TRP A 58 -15.02 24.92 -31.74
CA TRP A 58 -15.65 25.54 -32.89
C TRP A 58 -15.51 24.61 -34.09
N LEU A 59 -16.60 24.38 -34.81
CA LEU A 59 -16.55 23.75 -36.12
C LEU A 59 -16.27 24.84 -37.15
N GLN A 60 -15.35 24.60 -38.07
CA GLN A 60 -15.10 25.50 -39.21
C GLN A 60 -15.64 24.84 -40.47
N LEU A 61 -16.78 25.33 -40.97
CA LEU A 61 -17.40 24.85 -42.19
C LEU A 61 -17.21 25.87 -43.33
N GLY A 62 -16.59 25.42 -44.42
CA GLY A 62 -16.42 26.16 -45.67
C GLY A 62 -17.16 25.49 -46.82
N TRP A 63 -17.87 26.26 -47.64
CA TRP A 63 -18.41 25.79 -48.93
C TRP A 63 -18.51 26.96 -49.91
N THR A 64 -18.98 26.70 -51.14
CA THR A 64 -19.31 27.75 -52.11
C THR A 64 -20.76 27.61 -52.54
N ASP A 65 -21.53 28.69 -52.42
CA ASP A 65 -22.91 28.81 -52.89
C ASP A 65 -22.94 29.72 -54.13
N ILE A 66 -23.27 29.15 -55.28
CA ILE A 66 -23.30 29.88 -56.56
C ILE A 66 -24.40 30.96 -56.60
N TYR A 67 -25.51 30.77 -55.88
CA TYR A 67 -26.66 31.66 -55.88
C TYR A 67 -26.47 32.87 -54.97
N LEU A 68 -25.50 32.81 -54.03
CA LEU A 68 -25.09 33.92 -53.17
C LEU A 68 -23.87 34.70 -53.70
N SER A 69 -23.55 34.59 -54.99
CA SER A 69 -22.47 35.35 -55.64
C SER A 69 -22.94 36.69 -56.22
N TRP A 70 -22.07 37.71 -56.26
CA TRP A 70 -22.37 39.01 -56.88
C TRP A 70 -21.12 39.72 -57.41
N ASN A 71 -21.26 40.57 -58.43
CA ASN A 71 -20.19 41.49 -58.83
C ASN A 71 -20.11 42.67 -57.82
N PRO A 72 -18.97 42.89 -57.13
CA PRO A 72 -18.78 44.03 -56.22
C PRO A 72 -18.94 45.41 -56.87
N GLU A 73 -18.68 45.55 -58.18
CA GLU A 73 -18.80 46.82 -58.91
C GLU A 73 -20.23 47.38 -58.91
N ASN A 74 -21.23 46.49 -58.91
CA ASN A 74 -22.65 46.85 -58.85
C ASN A 74 -23.10 47.28 -57.44
N TYR A 75 -22.31 46.98 -56.41
CA TYR A 75 -22.64 47.19 -54.99
C TYR A 75 -21.42 47.74 -54.23
N PRO A 76 -20.95 48.95 -54.58
CA PRO A 76 -19.68 49.49 -54.11
C PRO A 76 -19.60 49.53 -52.58
N GLY A 77 -18.51 48.97 -52.04
CA GLY A 77 -18.26 48.84 -50.61
C GLY A 77 -18.80 47.56 -49.96
N VAL A 78 -19.52 46.69 -50.69
CA VAL A 78 -20.06 45.43 -50.14
C VAL A 78 -19.25 44.23 -50.63
N GLN A 79 -18.19 43.90 -49.88
CA GLN A 79 -17.34 42.72 -50.15
C GLN A 79 -17.86 41.44 -49.49
N ASN A 80 -18.41 41.55 -48.27
CA ASN A 80 -18.92 40.42 -47.50
C ASN A 80 -20.30 40.74 -46.92
N LEU A 81 -21.17 39.74 -46.89
CA LEU A 81 -22.48 39.75 -46.22
C LEU A 81 -22.49 38.77 -45.05
N ARG A 82 -23.48 38.91 -44.17
CA ARG A 82 -23.78 37.95 -43.12
C ARG A 82 -25.24 37.54 -43.21
N PHE A 83 -25.50 36.24 -43.27
CA PHE A 83 -26.84 35.66 -43.30
C PHE A 83 -27.01 34.75 -42.08
N PRO A 84 -28.17 34.76 -41.40
CA PRO A 84 -28.45 33.77 -40.37
C PRO A 84 -28.61 32.39 -41.02
N SER A 85 -28.08 31.35 -40.37
CA SER A 85 -28.04 29.97 -40.91
C SER A 85 -29.42 29.38 -41.25
N ASN A 86 -30.51 29.95 -40.72
CA ASN A 86 -31.87 29.50 -41.02
C ASN A 86 -32.46 30.03 -42.34
N LEU A 87 -31.82 31.01 -43.00
CA LEU A 87 -32.30 31.60 -44.27
C LEU A 87 -31.59 31.05 -45.51
N ILE A 88 -30.38 30.52 -45.37
CA ILE A 88 -29.59 29.95 -46.48
C ILE A 88 -29.45 28.43 -46.35
N TRP A 89 -28.99 27.76 -47.41
CA TRP A 89 -28.58 26.36 -47.34
C TRP A 89 -27.31 26.24 -46.48
N VAL A 90 -27.24 25.21 -45.64
CA VAL A 90 -26.12 24.89 -44.75
C VAL A 90 -25.95 23.36 -44.75
N PRO A 91 -24.73 22.81 -44.86
CA PRO A 91 -24.53 21.37 -44.85
C PRO A 91 -24.86 20.74 -43.49
N ASP A 92 -25.49 19.57 -43.51
CA ASP A 92 -26.00 18.83 -42.35
C ASP A 92 -24.93 17.96 -41.67
N ILE A 93 -23.78 18.58 -41.34
CA ILE A 93 -22.64 17.92 -40.70
C ILE A 93 -22.93 17.73 -39.21
N LEU A 94 -23.11 16.48 -38.78
CA LEU A 94 -23.45 16.10 -37.41
C LEU A 94 -22.40 15.17 -36.78
N LEU A 95 -22.35 15.16 -35.45
CA LEU A 95 -21.50 14.25 -34.65
C LEU A 95 -22.18 12.88 -34.52
N TYR A 96 -21.72 11.88 -35.27
CA TYR A 96 -22.30 10.54 -35.32
C TYR A 96 -22.25 9.81 -33.97
N ASN A 97 -21.17 10.00 -33.20
CA ASN A 97 -21.00 9.40 -31.87
C ASN A 97 -21.37 10.36 -30.73
N SER A 98 -22.39 11.20 -30.94
CA SER A 98 -22.89 12.11 -29.90
C SER A 98 -23.45 11.35 -28.70
N ALA A 99 -23.17 11.87 -27.50
CA ALA A 99 -23.70 11.40 -26.23
C ALA A 99 -24.75 12.36 -25.62
N ASP A 100 -25.14 13.42 -26.35
CA ASP A 100 -26.12 14.41 -25.88
C ASP A 100 -27.54 14.08 -26.33
N GLU A 101 -28.55 14.53 -25.56
CA GLU A 101 -29.97 14.45 -25.96
C GLU A 101 -30.27 15.27 -27.24
N ARG A 102 -29.37 16.19 -27.59
CA ARG A 102 -29.42 17.05 -28.77
C ARG A 102 -28.30 16.67 -29.73
N PHE A 103 -28.65 16.02 -30.84
CA PHE A 103 -27.69 15.65 -31.89
C PHE A 103 -26.98 16.86 -32.53
N ASP A 104 -27.65 18.01 -32.59
CA ASP A 104 -26.99 19.30 -32.81
C ASP A 104 -26.82 20.02 -31.45
N ALA A 105 -25.57 20.05 -30.99
CA ALA A 105 -25.13 20.75 -29.79
C ALA A 105 -24.43 22.10 -30.09
N THR A 106 -24.53 22.59 -31.32
CA THR A 106 -23.90 23.83 -31.77
C THR A 106 -24.82 25.03 -31.59
N PHE A 107 -24.24 26.22 -31.38
CA PHE A 107 -24.97 27.47 -31.36
C PHE A 107 -24.97 28.09 -32.75
N HIS A 108 -26.16 28.23 -33.35
CA HIS A 108 -26.33 28.80 -34.69
C HIS A 108 -25.86 30.26 -34.77
N THR A 109 -24.70 30.49 -35.37
CA THR A 109 -24.17 31.82 -35.70
C THR A 109 -24.64 32.29 -37.09
N ASN A 110 -24.25 33.51 -37.48
CA ASN A 110 -24.44 33.98 -38.85
C ASN A 110 -23.31 33.47 -39.75
N VAL A 111 -23.65 32.90 -40.90
CA VAL A 111 -22.71 32.55 -41.98
C VAL A 111 -22.18 33.84 -42.61
N LEU A 112 -20.86 33.93 -42.77
CA LEU A 112 -20.20 34.98 -43.53
C LEU A 112 -20.11 34.54 -45.00
N VAL A 113 -20.54 35.40 -45.92
CA VAL A 113 -20.50 35.09 -47.37
C VAL A 113 -19.76 36.19 -48.11
N ASN A 114 -18.77 35.80 -48.90
CA ASN A 114 -17.95 36.66 -49.74
C ASN A 114 -18.59 36.81 -51.14
N ALA A 115 -18.27 37.87 -51.87
CA ALA A 115 -18.84 38.17 -53.19
C ALA A 115 -18.65 37.05 -54.24
N SER A 116 -17.65 36.18 -54.05
CA SER A 116 -17.43 34.98 -54.86
C SER A 116 -18.44 33.85 -54.63
N GLY A 117 -19.37 33.98 -53.68
CA GLY A 117 -20.24 32.90 -53.21
C GLY A 117 -19.60 31.99 -52.15
N SER A 118 -18.33 32.22 -51.78
CA SER A 118 -17.67 31.45 -50.71
C SER A 118 -18.32 31.75 -49.36
N CYS A 119 -18.79 30.70 -48.69
CA CYS A 119 -19.47 30.71 -47.41
C CYS A 119 -18.55 30.18 -46.31
N GLN A 120 -18.49 30.87 -45.18
CA GLN A 120 -17.76 30.48 -43.97
C GLN A 120 -18.71 30.50 -42.77
N TYR A 121 -18.85 29.36 -42.10
CA TYR A 121 -19.72 29.18 -40.94
C TYR A 121 -18.93 28.61 -39.78
N LEU A 122 -18.82 29.39 -38.70
CA LEU A 122 -18.15 29.01 -37.46
C LEU A 122 -19.17 29.02 -36.31
N PRO A 123 -19.93 27.92 -36.10
CA PRO A 123 -20.75 27.75 -34.91
C PRO A 123 -19.90 27.19 -33.74
N PRO A 124 -19.93 27.81 -32.55
CA PRO A 124 -19.35 27.24 -31.35
C PRO A 124 -20.27 26.15 -30.78
N GLY A 125 -19.71 25.08 -30.21
CA GLY A 125 -20.49 23.99 -29.62
C GLY A 125 -19.84 23.39 -28.38
N ILE A 126 -20.67 22.88 -27.48
CA ILE A 126 -20.23 21.98 -26.40
C ILE A 126 -20.54 20.57 -26.88
N LEU A 127 -19.52 19.86 -27.35
CA LEU A 127 -19.64 18.54 -27.94
C LEU A 127 -19.51 17.47 -26.86
N LYS A 128 -20.57 16.69 -26.64
CA LYS A 128 -20.53 15.46 -25.85
C LYS A 128 -20.39 14.27 -26.80
N SER A 129 -19.35 13.48 -26.66
CA SER A 129 -19.08 12.30 -27.51
C SER A 129 -18.91 11.04 -26.68
N THR A 130 -19.43 9.91 -27.14
CA THR A 130 -19.15 8.61 -26.54
C THR A 130 -17.70 8.22 -26.83
N CYS A 131 -16.94 7.87 -25.79
CA CYS A 131 -15.53 7.51 -25.87
C CYS A 131 -15.22 6.31 -24.97
N TYR A 132 -14.65 5.24 -25.54
CA TYR A 132 -14.19 4.10 -24.76
C TYR A 132 -12.91 4.47 -24.00
N ILE A 133 -12.96 4.38 -22.67
CA ILE A 133 -11.84 4.69 -21.77
C ILE A 133 -11.15 3.39 -21.33
N ASP A 134 -9.86 3.24 -21.61
CA ASP A 134 -9.06 2.09 -21.16
C ASP A 134 -8.40 2.39 -19.81
N VAL A 135 -8.91 1.77 -18.74
CA VAL A 135 -8.44 1.99 -17.36
C VAL A 135 -7.28 1.08 -16.95
N ARG A 136 -6.74 0.24 -17.83
CA ARG A 136 -5.66 -0.73 -17.52
C ARG A 136 -4.47 -0.11 -16.80
N TRP A 137 -4.01 1.05 -17.26
CA TRP A 137 -2.78 1.70 -16.76
C TRP A 137 -3.03 2.88 -15.82
N PHE A 138 -4.27 3.10 -15.37
CA PHE A 138 -4.62 4.21 -14.47
C PHE A 138 -3.71 4.24 -13.22
N PRO A 139 -3.20 5.42 -12.80
CA PRO A 139 -3.43 6.77 -13.34
C PRO A 139 -2.44 7.21 -14.43
N PHE A 140 -1.62 6.31 -14.99
CA PHE A 140 -0.61 6.58 -16.02
C PHE A 140 -1.17 6.41 -17.45
N ASP A 141 -2.46 6.67 -17.61
CA ASP A 141 -3.25 6.38 -18.80
C ASP A 141 -3.17 7.48 -19.89
N VAL A 142 -3.32 7.05 -21.14
CA VAL A 142 -3.41 7.91 -22.33
C VAL A 142 -4.66 7.48 -23.09
N GLN A 143 -5.67 8.33 -23.09
CA GLN A 143 -6.96 8.08 -23.71
C GLN A 143 -7.02 8.66 -25.12
N LYS A 144 -7.86 8.05 -25.97
CA LYS A 144 -8.08 8.44 -27.36
C LYS A 144 -9.56 8.46 -27.67
N CYS A 145 -10.12 9.66 -27.79
CA CYS A 145 -11.54 9.86 -28.03
C CYS A 145 -11.78 10.40 -29.44
N ASP A 146 -12.52 9.64 -30.24
CA ASP A 146 -12.90 10.05 -31.59
C ASP A 146 -14.07 11.05 -31.55
N LEU A 147 -13.99 12.11 -32.35
CA LEU A 147 -15.11 12.97 -32.73
C LEU A 147 -15.42 12.72 -34.21
N LYS A 148 -16.51 12.01 -34.51
CA LYS A 148 -16.83 11.55 -35.88
C LYS A 148 -17.90 12.42 -36.52
N PHE A 149 -17.52 13.20 -37.52
CA PHE A 149 -18.41 14.11 -38.24
C PHE A 149 -18.70 13.60 -39.66
N GLY A 150 -19.96 13.70 -40.08
CA GLY A 150 -20.37 13.41 -41.45
C GLY A 150 -21.73 14.02 -41.77
N SER A 151 -22.12 14.02 -43.05
CA SER A 151 -23.47 14.43 -43.47
C SER A 151 -24.48 13.33 -43.15
N TRP A 152 -25.62 13.71 -42.57
CA TRP A 152 -26.66 12.74 -42.19
C TRP A 152 -27.53 12.30 -43.39
N THR A 153 -27.75 13.19 -44.35
CA THR A 153 -28.69 12.99 -45.47
C THR A 153 -28.04 12.95 -46.85
N HIS A 154 -26.83 13.48 -47.01
CA HIS A 154 -26.09 13.46 -48.28
C HIS A 154 -25.03 12.35 -48.28
N ASN A 155 -24.97 11.59 -49.38
CA ASN A 155 -23.90 10.64 -49.63
C ASN A 155 -22.71 11.29 -50.36
N GLY A 156 -21.61 10.55 -50.49
CA GLY A 156 -20.37 10.97 -51.16
C GLY A 156 -20.47 11.25 -52.66
N TRP A 157 -21.64 11.04 -53.29
CA TRP A 157 -21.90 11.49 -54.66
C TRP A 157 -22.55 12.89 -54.72
N LEU A 158 -23.18 13.32 -53.62
CA LEU A 158 -23.87 14.60 -53.49
C LEU A 158 -23.08 15.62 -52.67
N LEU A 159 -22.28 15.18 -51.70
CA LEU A 159 -21.46 16.00 -50.81
C LEU A 159 -20.10 15.32 -50.60
N ASP A 160 -19.01 16.02 -50.93
CA ASP A 160 -17.65 15.59 -50.62
C ASP A 160 -17.12 16.38 -49.42
N LEU A 161 -16.81 15.66 -48.33
CA LEU A 161 -16.35 16.24 -47.08
C LEU A 161 -14.81 16.25 -47.06
N GLN A 162 -14.21 17.42 -47.16
CA GLN A 162 -12.76 17.62 -47.14
C GLN A 162 -12.29 18.09 -45.77
N MET A 163 -11.12 17.62 -45.33
CA MET A 163 -10.60 17.87 -43.98
C MET A 163 -9.56 19.00 -43.98
N MET A 164 -9.77 20.01 -43.15
CA MET A 164 -8.78 21.04 -42.82
C MET A 164 -7.93 20.62 -41.62
N GLU A 165 -6.74 21.22 -41.47
CA GLU A 165 -5.90 21.03 -40.28
C GLU A 165 -6.58 21.55 -39.01
N VAL A 166 -6.32 20.89 -37.88
CA VAL A 166 -6.94 21.25 -36.58
C VAL A 166 -6.17 22.40 -35.95
N ASP A 167 -6.88 23.47 -35.58
CA ASP A 167 -6.27 24.57 -34.83
C ASP A 167 -6.33 24.30 -33.32
N ILE A 168 -5.16 24.40 -32.69
CA ILE A 168 -4.92 24.20 -31.25
C ILE A 168 -4.29 25.48 -30.64
N SER A 169 -4.08 26.54 -31.42
CA SER A 169 -3.44 27.79 -30.99
C SER A 169 -4.19 28.53 -29.88
N THR A 170 -5.51 28.33 -29.80
CA THR A 170 -6.41 28.90 -28.80
C THR A 170 -6.76 27.92 -27.66
N TYR A 171 -6.08 26.78 -27.54
CA TYR A 171 -6.38 25.76 -26.53
C TYR A 171 -6.02 26.22 -25.11
N ILE A 172 -6.98 26.10 -24.19
CA ILE A 172 -6.81 26.34 -22.76
C ILE A 172 -6.46 25.00 -22.09
N PRO A 173 -5.28 24.87 -21.44
CA PRO A 173 -4.88 23.63 -20.80
C PRO A 173 -5.79 23.27 -19.61
N ASN A 174 -6.17 21.98 -19.53
CA ASN A 174 -6.95 21.43 -18.44
C ASN A 174 -6.00 21.03 -17.27
N GLY A 175 -6.48 21.17 -16.02
CA GLY A 175 -5.68 20.90 -14.81
C GLY A 175 -5.46 19.42 -14.50
N GLU A 176 -6.27 18.53 -15.07
CA GLU A 176 -6.16 17.06 -14.96
C GLU A 176 -5.67 16.42 -16.26
N TRP A 177 -6.06 16.94 -17.42
CA TRP A 177 -5.80 16.33 -18.73
C TRP A 177 -4.83 17.14 -19.60
N ASP A 178 -3.67 16.55 -19.88
CA ASP A 178 -2.73 17.05 -20.88
C ASP A 178 -3.15 16.64 -22.29
N LEU A 179 -3.40 17.62 -23.16
CA LEU A 179 -3.60 17.38 -24.58
C LEU A 179 -2.27 16.99 -25.23
N VAL A 180 -2.22 15.81 -25.83
CA VAL A 180 -1.05 15.31 -26.60
C VAL A 180 -1.17 15.72 -28.07
N GLY A 181 -2.39 15.74 -28.62
CA GLY A 181 -2.67 16.21 -29.96
C GLY A 181 -4.05 15.75 -30.46
N VAL A 182 -4.47 16.29 -31.60
CA VAL A 182 -5.75 15.97 -32.25
C VAL A 182 -5.53 15.62 -33.73
N PRO A 183 -4.97 14.43 -34.05
CA PRO A 183 -4.91 13.96 -35.43
C PRO A 183 -6.30 13.82 -36.04
N GLY A 184 -6.50 14.44 -37.21
CA GLY A 184 -7.68 14.23 -38.06
C GLY A 184 -7.45 13.12 -39.09
N LYS A 185 -8.52 12.42 -39.45
CA LYS A 185 -8.54 11.42 -40.53
C LYS A 185 -9.88 11.44 -41.27
N ARG A 186 -9.85 11.69 -42.58
CA ARG A 186 -10.97 11.43 -43.50
C ARG A 186 -11.09 9.94 -43.78
N ASN A 187 -12.30 9.40 -43.75
CA ASN A 187 -12.65 8.05 -44.17
C ASN A 187 -13.76 8.09 -45.23
N GLU A 188 -13.93 6.99 -45.97
CA GLU A 188 -15.13 6.72 -46.77
C GLU A 188 -15.63 5.34 -46.37
N LEU A 189 -16.88 5.27 -45.91
CA LEU A 189 -17.51 4.04 -45.43
C LEU A 189 -18.66 3.63 -46.36
N TYR A 190 -18.79 2.33 -46.58
CA TYR A 190 -19.92 1.73 -47.28
C TYR A 190 -20.72 0.93 -46.24
N TYR A 191 -21.89 1.44 -45.85
CA TYR A 191 -22.78 0.78 -44.90
C TYR A 191 -23.60 -0.33 -45.57
N GLU A 192 -23.91 -1.41 -44.86
CA GLU A 192 -24.61 -2.59 -45.41
C GLU A 192 -26.01 -2.27 -46.00
N CYS A 193 -26.62 -1.13 -45.62
CA CYS A 193 -27.90 -0.66 -46.13
C CYS A 193 -27.82 0.04 -47.51
N CYS A 194 -26.64 0.50 -47.93
CA CYS A 194 -26.44 1.39 -49.08
C CYS A 194 -25.33 0.89 -50.01
N LYS A 195 -25.32 1.37 -51.26
CA LYS A 195 -24.24 1.13 -52.24
C LYS A 195 -23.32 2.34 -52.40
N GLU A 196 -23.76 3.47 -51.88
CA GLU A 196 -23.14 4.77 -51.97
C GLU A 196 -22.15 4.96 -50.82
N PRO A 197 -20.97 5.57 -51.05
CA PRO A 197 -20.04 5.91 -49.99
C PRO A 197 -20.62 7.01 -49.10
N TYR A 198 -20.33 6.96 -47.82
CA TYR A 198 -20.54 8.03 -46.87
C TYR A 198 -19.17 8.52 -46.37
N PRO A 199 -18.77 9.77 -46.71
CA PRO A 199 -17.52 10.33 -46.22
C PRO A 199 -17.69 10.83 -44.78
N ASP A 200 -16.75 10.46 -43.91
CA ASP A 200 -16.65 10.99 -42.54
C ASP A 200 -15.27 11.60 -42.29
N VAL A 201 -15.20 12.53 -41.35
CA VAL A 201 -13.96 13.06 -40.80
C VAL A 201 -13.96 12.77 -39.30
N THR A 202 -13.03 11.93 -38.89
CA THR A 202 -12.79 11.59 -37.49
C THR A 202 -11.61 12.39 -36.96
N PHE A 203 -11.84 13.20 -35.92
CA PHE A 203 -10.77 13.86 -35.15
C PHE A 203 -10.54 13.11 -33.83
N THR A 204 -9.38 12.47 -33.66
CA THR A 204 -9.08 11.68 -32.45
C THR A 204 -8.35 12.54 -31.41
N VAL A 205 -9.08 13.06 -30.42
CA VAL A 205 -8.50 13.77 -29.27
C VAL A 205 -7.67 12.79 -28.45
N THR A 206 -6.34 12.98 -28.45
CA THR A 206 -5.40 12.16 -27.69
C THR A 206 -4.95 12.93 -26.45
N MET A 207 -5.25 12.40 -25.27
CA MET A 207 -5.05 13.08 -23.98
C MET A 207 -4.40 12.15 -22.94
N ARG A 208 -3.62 12.71 -22.03
CA ARG A 208 -2.87 12.01 -20.98
C ARG A 208 -3.27 12.55 -19.61
N ARG A 209 -3.47 11.69 -18.63
CA ARG A 209 -3.79 12.12 -17.26
C ARG A 209 -2.56 12.68 -16.53
N ARG A 210 -2.74 13.73 -15.73
CA ARG A 210 -1.75 14.28 -14.81
C ARG A 210 -1.74 13.46 -13.53
N THR A 211 -0.59 12.91 -13.16
CA THR A 211 -0.54 11.75 -12.26
C THR A 211 -0.32 12.15 -10.80
N LEU A 212 0.26 13.33 -10.56
CA LEU A 212 0.67 13.83 -9.25
C LEU A 212 -0.42 13.75 -8.16
N TYR A 213 -1.67 14.12 -8.47
CA TYR A 213 -2.78 14.07 -7.50
C TYR A 213 -3.03 12.64 -6.99
N TYR A 214 -3.12 11.68 -7.91
CA TYR A 214 -3.35 10.27 -7.60
C TYR A 214 -2.10 9.63 -6.95
N GLY A 215 -0.90 10.05 -7.34
CA GLY A 215 0.34 9.65 -6.68
C GLY A 215 0.37 10.03 -5.20
N LEU A 216 0.07 11.30 -4.89
CA LEU A 216 0.06 11.78 -3.50
C LEU A 216 -1.10 11.24 -2.67
N ASN A 217 -2.31 11.13 -3.24
CA ASN A 217 -3.50 10.77 -2.48
C ASN A 217 -3.82 9.26 -2.47
N LEU A 218 -3.37 8.47 -3.44
CA LEU A 218 -3.59 7.01 -3.49
C LEU A 218 -2.32 6.21 -3.19
N LEU A 219 -1.19 6.54 -3.81
CA LEU A 219 0.02 5.72 -3.71
C LEU A 219 0.74 5.93 -2.38
N VAL A 220 0.93 7.17 -1.92
CA VAL A 220 1.65 7.45 -0.66
C VAL A 220 0.97 6.80 0.56
N PRO A 221 -0.36 6.89 0.78
CA PRO A 221 -1.00 6.20 1.91
C PRO A 221 -0.88 4.67 1.80
N CYS A 222 -0.94 4.10 0.60
CA CYS A 222 -0.76 2.66 0.41
C CYS A 222 0.65 2.19 0.83
N VAL A 223 1.69 2.92 0.44
CA VAL A 223 3.08 2.60 0.82
C VAL A 223 3.27 2.74 2.35
N LEU A 224 2.67 3.75 2.98
CA LEU A 224 2.69 3.91 4.43
C LEU A 224 1.97 2.76 5.17
N ILE A 225 0.77 2.38 4.74
CA ILE A 225 0.00 1.25 5.30
C ILE A 225 0.76 -0.08 5.11
N SER A 226 1.40 -0.28 3.96
CA SER A 226 2.25 -1.44 3.68
C SER A 226 3.48 -1.48 4.59
N GLY A 227 4.09 -0.33 4.88
CA GLY A 227 5.18 -0.20 5.86
C GLY A 227 4.74 -0.53 7.29
N LEU A 228 3.56 -0.07 7.69
CA LEU A 228 2.96 -0.40 9.01
C LEU A 228 2.67 -1.90 9.13
N ALA A 229 2.23 -2.56 8.07
CA ALA A 229 2.03 -4.02 8.05
C ALA A 229 3.34 -4.80 8.29
N LEU A 230 4.47 -4.36 7.73
CA LEU A 230 5.78 -4.96 8.01
C LEU A 230 6.25 -4.68 9.45
N LEU A 231 5.88 -3.53 10.02
CA LEU A 231 6.24 -3.14 11.39
C LEU A 231 5.56 -4.02 12.46
N VAL A 232 4.46 -4.69 12.14
CA VAL A 232 3.84 -5.72 13.02
C VAL A 232 4.82 -6.86 13.33
N PHE A 233 5.69 -7.25 12.37
CA PHE A 233 6.74 -8.26 12.57
C PHE A 233 8.03 -7.72 13.22
N LEU A 234 8.09 -6.42 13.51
CA LEU A 234 9.17 -5.84 14.33
C LEU A 234 8.79 -5.78 15.81
N LEU A 235 7.50 -5.66 16.13
CA LEU A 235 7.00 -5.53 17.50
C LEU A 235 7.11 -6.87 18.27
N PRO A 236 7.69 -6.88 19.49
CA PRO A 236 7.80 -8.10 20.29
C PRO A 236 6.42 -8.59 20.77
N ALA A 237 6.30 -9.90 20.97
CA ALA A 237 5.06 -10.54 21.37
C ALA A 237 4.62 -10.18 22.80
N ASP A 238 5.57 -9.96 23.73
CA ASP A 238 5.30 -9.64 25.13
C ASP A 238 4.58 -8.29 25.33
N SER A 239 4.54 -7.41 24.31
CA SER A 239 3.85 -6.10 24.39
C SER A 239 2.33 -6.15 24.23
N GLY A 240 1.73 -7.28 23.82
CA GLY A 240 0.27 -7.44 23.63
C GLY A 240 -0.31 -6.73 22.40
N GLU A 241 0.07 -5.47 22.15
CA GLU A 241 -0.45 -4.59 21.07
C GLU A 241 -0.22 -5.11 19.63
N LYS A 242 0.53 -6.20 19.44
CA LYS A 242 0.82 -6.80 18.13
C LYS A 242 -0.47 -7.21 17.37
N ILE A 243 -1.51 -7.66 18.08
CA ILE A 243 -2.82 -7.98 17.48
C ILE A 243 -3.58 -6.68 17.13
N SER A 244 -3.60 -5.72 18.05
CA SER A 244 -4.24 -4.41 17.92
C SER A 244 -3.75 -3.66 16.67
N LEU A 245 -2.43 -3.61 16.48
CA LEU A 245 -1.79 -3.01 15.30
C LEU A 245 -2.12 -3.78 14.01
N GLY A 246 -2.13 -5.12 14.04
CA GLY A 246 -2.47 -5.94 12.87
C GLY A 246 -3.91 -5.73 12.38
N ILE A 247 -4.88 -5.72 13.30
CA ILE A 247 -6.30 -5.54 12.97
C ILE A 247 -6.58 -4.11 12.48
N THR A 248 -6.00 -3.09 13.11
CA THR A 248 -6.20 -1.69 12.69
C THR A 248 -5.61 -1.39 11.31
N VAL A 249 -4.44 -1.95 10.98
CA VAL A 249 -3.84 -1.87 9.63
C VAL A 249 -4.73 -2.55 8.58
N LEU A 250 -5.26 -3.75 8.86
CA LEU A 250 -6.17 -4.47 7.94
C LEU A 250 -7.48 -3.70 7.70
N LEU A 251 -8.07 -3.13 8.75
CA LEU A 251 -9.30 -2.33 8.65
C LEU A 251 -9.05 -1.04 7.84
N SER A 252 -7.95 -0.33 8.13
CA SER A 252 -7.56 0.88 7.41
C SER A 252 -7.36 0.62 5.92
N LEU A 253 -6.67 -0.45 5.55
CA LEU A 253 -6.48 -0.87 4.16
C LEU A 253 -7.81 -1.20 3.46
N THR A 254 -8.74 -1.83 4.18
CA THR A 254 -10.06 -2.20 3.64
C THR A 254 -10.91 -0.95 3.36
N VAL A 255 -10.93 0.03 4.27
CA VAL A 255 -11.63 1.32 4.07
C VAL A 255 -11.03 2.10 2.91
N PHE A 256 -9.70 2.13 2.81
CA PHE A 256 -9.01 2.80 1.70
C PHE A 256 -9.30 2.14 0.34
N MET A 257 -9.44 0.81 0.31
CA MET A 257 -9.85 0.07 -0.88
C MET A 257 -11.30 0.38 -1.31
N LEU A 258 -12.22 0.58 -0.37
CA LEU A 258 -13.59 0.99 -0.70
C LEU A 258 -13.62 2.40 -1.33
N LEU A 259 -12.86 3.35 -0.78
CA LEU A 259 -12.70 4.68 -1.37
C LEU A 259 -12.13 4.63 -2.81
N VAL A 260 -11.14 3.76 -3.05
CA VAL A 260 -10.57 3.53 -4.38
C VAL A 260 -11.57 2.89 -5.34
N ALA A 261 -12.47 2.03 -4.84
CA ALA A 261 -13.53 1.42 -5.65
C ALA A 261 -14.68 2.39 -6.00
N GLU A 262 -14.89 3.47 -5.24
CA GLU A 262 -15.89 4.49 -5.56
C GLU A 262 -15.45 5.45 -6.67
N ILE A 263 -14.14 5.72 -6.81
CA ILE A 263 -13.58 6.63 -7.83
C ILE A 263 -13.28 5.97 -9.18
N MET A 264 -13.24 4.64 -9.26
CA MET A 264 -12.96 3.93 -10.51
C MET A 264 -14.28 3.42 -11.16
N PRO A 265 -14.42 3.50 -12.50
CA PRO A 265 -15.62 3.03 -13.17
C PRO A 265 -15.73 1.50 -13.11
N ALA A 266 -16.91 1.00 -12.75
CA ALA A 266 -17.21 -0.43 -12.58
C ALA A 266 -17.28 -1.17 -13.94
N THR A 267 -16.11 -1.40 -14.54
CA THR A 267 -15.94 -2.01 -15.86
C THR A 267 -15.34 -3.42 -15.75
N SER A 268 -15.86 -4.37 -16.52
CA SER A 268 -15.41 -5.77 -16.54
C SER A 268 -14.21 -6.03 -17.47
N ASP A 269 -14.02 -5.15 -18.45
CA ASP A 269 -13.24 -5.44 -19.65
C ASP A 269 -11.72 -5.33 -19.43
N SER A 270 -11.35 -4.76 -18.27
CA SER A 270 -9.98 -4.74 -17.76
C SER A 270 -9.93 -4.35 -16.28
N VAL A 271 -9.17 -5.09 -15.48
CA VAL A 271 -8.87 -4.73 -14.08
C VAL A 271 -7.72 -3.72 -14.04
N PRO A 272 -7.90 -2.49 -13.50
CA PRO A 272 -6.85 -1.48 -13.41
C PRO A 272 -5.60 -1.99 -12.68
N LEU A 273 -4.41 -1.59 -13.14
CA LEU A 273 -3.13 -1.91 -12.50
C LEU A 273 -3.11 -1.54 -11.02
N ILE A 274 -3.66 -0.37 -10.66
CA ILE A 274 -3.76 0.08 -9.27
C ILE A 274 -4.69 -0.82 -8.43
N ALA A 275 -5.75 -1.36 -9.01
CA ALA A 275 -6.66 -2.29 -8.33
C ALA A 275 -5.98 -3.65 -8.09
N GLN A 276 -5.18 -4.12 -9.06
CA GLN A 276 -4.36 -5.33 -8.89
C GLN A 276 -3.31 -5.13 -7.78
N TYR A 277 -2.67 -3.96 -7.71
CA TYR A 277 -1.77 -3.59 -6.62
C TYR A 277 -2.46 -3.65 -5.26
N PHE A 278 -3.55 -2.91 -5.05
CA PHE A 278 -4.24 -2.92 -3.77
C PHE A 278 -4.79 -4.30 -3.40
N ALA A 279 -5.32 -5.07 -4.36
CA ALA A 279 -5.78 -6.44 -4.11
C ALA A 279 -4.63 -7.36 -3.66
N SER A 280 -3.45 -7.25 -4.29
CA SER A 280 -2.25 -7.98 -3.86
C SER A 280 -1.79 -7.58 -2.45
N THR A 281 -1.77 -6.28 -2.15
CA THR A 281 -1.45 -5.74 -0.81
C THR A 281 -2.47 -6.20 0.23
N MET A 282 -3.76 -6.22 -0.08
CA MET A 282 -4.81 -6.71 0.81
C MET A 282 -4.66 -8.21 1.09
N MET A 283 -4.29 -9.02 0.10
CA MET A 283 -3.97 -10.43 0.30
C MET A 283 -2.72 -10.62 1.17
N ILE A 284 -1.65 -9.84 0.95
CA ILE A 284 -0.42 -9.88 1.77
C ILE A 284 -0.75 -9.54 3.23
N VAL A 285 -1.50 -8.47 3.48
CA VAL A 285 -1.84 -7.99 4.83
C VAL A 285 -2.85 -8.93 5.52
N GLY A 286 -3.79 -9.52 4.79
CA GLY A 286 -4.66 -10.57 5.32
C GLY A 286 -3.88 -11.79 5.79
N LEU A 287 -2.95 -12.27 4.95
CA LEU A 287 -2.05 -13.38 5.30
C LEU A 287 -1.10 -13.02 6.46
N SER A 288 -0.61 -11.79 6.52
CA SER A 288 0.29 -11.37 7.60
C SER A 288 -0.39 -11.39 8.97
N VAL A 289 -1.66 -10.93 9.06
CA VAL A 289 -2.45 -10.97 10.30
C VAL A 289 -2.76 -12.41 10.73
N VAL A 290 -3.05 -13.33 9.80
CA VAL A 290 -3.21 -14.76 10.13
C VAL A 290 -1.90 -15.34 10.69
N VAL A 291 -0.76 -14.99 10.10
CA VAL A 291 0.56 -15.45 10.55
C VAL A 291 0.93 -14.88 11.92
N THR A 292 0.65 -13.61 12.23
CA THR A 292 0.98 -13.04 13.55
C THR A 292 0.15 -13.66 14.67
N VAL A 293 -1.10 -14.06 14.41
CA VAL A 293 -1.90 -14.86 15.36
C VAL A 293 -1.25 -16.24 15.60
N LEU A 294 -0.72 -16.90 14.57
CA LEU A 294 0.01 -18.17 14.74
C LEU A 294 1.33 -18.00 15.50
N VAL A 295 2.08 -16.93 15.24
CA VAL A 295 3.29 -16.57 16.01
C VAL A 295 2.96 -16.35 17.49
N LEU A 296 1.85 -15.67 17.80
CA LEU A 296 1.41 -15.42 19.17
C LEU A 296 0.90 -16.67 19.89
N GLN A 297 0.30 -17.62 19.16
CA GLN A 297 -0.03 -18.96 19.66
C GLN A 297 1.22 -19.77 20.01
N PHE A 298 2.28 -19.70 19.19
CA PHE A 298 3.56 -20.34 19.52
C PHE A 298 4.30 -19.64 20.67
N HIS A 299 4.20 -18.32 20.78
CA HIS A 299 4.87 -17.54 21.84
C HIS A 299 4.28 -17.82 23.23
N HIS A 300 2.97 -18.04 23.32
CA HIS A 300 2.25 -18.33 24.57
C HIS A 300 1.91 -19.82 24.70
N HIS A 301 2.73 -20.70 24.09
CA HIS A 301 2.48 -22.14 24.15
C HIS A 301 2.66 -22.68 25.58
N ASP A 302 1.71 -23.49 26.02
CA ASP A 302 1.64 -24.03 27.37
C ASP A 302 2.87 -24.93 27.68
N PRO A 303 3.65 -24.69 28.76
CA PRO A 303 4.79 -25.55 29.10
C PRO A 303 4.42 -27.03 29.34
N ARG A 304 3.13 -27.29 29.61
CA ARG A 304 2.55 -28.63 29.78
C ARG A 304 2.06 -29.27 28.47
N GLY A 305 2.04 -28.53 27.35
CA GLY A 305 1.51 -28.96 26.05
C GLY A 305 2.35 -30.03 25.32
N GLY A 306 3.62 -30.20 25.72
CA GLY A 306 4.53 -31.21 25.19
C GLY A 306 5.83 -30.65 24.61
N LYS A 307 6.85 -31.50 24.49
CA LYS A 307 8.16 -31.07 23.96
C LYS A 307 8.09 -30.90 22.43
N MET A 308 8.64 -29.81 21.89
CA MET A 308 8.47 -29.41 20.49
C MET A 308 8.83 -30.54 19.50
N PRO A 309 7.96 -30.87 18.51
CA PRO A 309 8.19 -31.98 17.58
C PRO A 309 9.56 -31.91 16.90
N LYS A 310 10.27 -33.05 16.86
CA LYS A 310 11.68 -33.13 16.41
C LYS A 310 11.92 -32.51 15.02
N TRP A 311 10.95 -32.62 14.11
CA TRP A 311 11.03 -32.00 12.77
C TRP A 311 10.96 -30.47 12.83
N ILE A 312 10.00 -29.89 13.56
CA ILE A 312 9.89 -28.44 13.82
C ILE A 312 11.16 -27.92 14.50
N ARG A 313 11.70 -28.68 15.47
CA ARG A 313 12.96 -28.37 16.17
C ARG A 313 14.16 -28.26 15.23
N VAL A 314 14.27 -29.10 14.20
CA VAL A 314 15.32 -29.01 13.18
C VAL A 314 15.05 -27.87 12.18
N VAL A 315 13.81 -27.71 11.71
CA VAL A 315 13.48 -26.66 10.74
C VAL A 315 13.67 -25.26 11.33
N LEU A 316 13.09 -24.97 12.50
CA LEU A 316 13.16 -23.63 13.08
C LEU A 316 14.51 -23.34 13.74
N LEU A 317 14.96 -24.18 14.68
CA LEU A 317 16.14 -23.88 15.50
C LEU A 317 17.49 -24.13 14.80
N ASN A 318 17.51 -24.79 13.64
CA ASN A 318 18.73 -25.03 12.87
C ASN A 318 18.66 -24.36 11.49
N TRP A 319 17.67 -24.68 10.65
CA TRP A 319 17.63 -24.19 9.27
C TRP A 319 17.21 -22.70 9.18
N CYS A 320 16.08 -22.32 9.76
CA CYS A 320 15.62 -20.92 9.75
C CYS A 320 16.52 -20.01 10.60
N ALA A 321 16.97 -20.46 11.78
CA ALA A 321 17.89 -19.70 12.63
C ALA A 321 19.24 -19.43 11.94
N TRP A 322 19.79 -20.41 11.20
CA TRP A 322 21.00 -20.23 10.39
C TRP A 322 20.78 -19.22 9.25
N PHE A 323 19.68 -19.35 8.50
CA PHE A 323 19.32 -18.44 7.41
C PHE A 323 19.16 -16.98 7.89
N LEU A 324 18.54 -16.77 9.06
CA LEU A 324 18.37 -15.45 9.68
C LEU A 324 19.58 -14.99 10.51
N ARG A 325 20.64 -15.80 10.61
CA ARG A 325 21.85 -15.59 11.43
C ARG A 325 21.53 -15.28 12.91
N MET A 326 20.45 -15.82 13.45
CA MET A 326 20.06 -15.64 14.85
C MET A 326 20.84 -16.61 15.73
N LYS A 327 21.68 -16.09 16.63
CA LYS A 327 22.49 -16.88 17.56
C LYS A 327 21.58 -17.61 18.56
N LYS A 328 21.81 -18.90 18.77
CA LYS A 328 20.93 -19.72 19.62
C LYS A 328 21.17 -19.41 21.12
N PRO A 329 20.13 -19.29 21.97
CA PRO A 329 20.33 -19.23 23.41
C PRO A 329 21.10 -20.47 23.91
N GLY A 330 22.11 -20.24 24.73
CA GLY A 330 22.92 -21.29 25.39
C GLY A 330 24.34 -21.54 24.85
N GLU A 331 24.75 -21.01 23.69
CA GLU A 331 26.08 -21.31 23.12
C GLU A 331 27.27 -20.76 23.95
N GLU A 332 27.10 -19.65 24.69
CA GLU A 332 28.20 -19.02 25.44
C GLU A 332 28.71 -19.87 26.62
N ASN A 333 27.86 -20.75 27.16
CA ASN A 333 28.25 -21.63 28.26
C ASN A 333 29.14 -22.81 27.83
N GLN A 334 29.31 -23.06 26.52
CA GLN A 334 30.16 -24.16 26.02
C GLN A 334 31.54 -23.69 25.56
N THR A 335 31.65 -22.51 24.94
CA THR A 335 32.95 -21.95 24.51
C THR A 335 33.85 -21.54 25.67
N ALA A 336 33.30 -21.22 26.84
CA ALA A 336 34.09 -20.97 28.05
C ALA A 336 34.72 -22.25 28.66
N GLY A 337 34.19 -23.44 28.36
CA GLY A 337 34.67 -24.72 28.92
C GLY A 337 35.74 -25.44 28.09
N SER A 338 35.87 -25.12 26.80
CA SER A 338 36.63 -25.93 25.84
C SER A 338 38.14 -25.60 25.78
N SER A 339 38.79 -25.52 26.96
CA SER A 339 40.24 -25.32 27.08
C SER A 339 40.87 -26.11 28.24
N ARG A 340 40.72 -27.45 28.20
CA ARG A 340 41.61 -28.34 28.95
C ARG A 340 41.69 -29.72 28.29
N ASN A 341 42.91 -30.13 27.90
CA ASN A 341 43.16 -31.45 27.33
C ASN A 341 42.80 -32.56 28.35
N PRO A 342 42.10 -33.63 27.94
CA PRO A 342 41.87 -34.78 28.81
C PRO A 342 43.16 -35.60 28.99
N PRO A 343 43.56 -35.97 30.23
CA PRO A 343 44.60 -36.96 30.44
C PRO A 343 44.06 -38.37 30.12
N ASN A 344 44.88 -39.19 29.44
CA ASN A 344 44.51 -40.57 29.10
C ASN A 344 44.38 -41.45 30.37
N TYR A 345 43.23 -42.09 30.54
CA TYR A 345 43.10 -43.23 31.46
C TYR A 345 43.57 -44.52 30.78
N LYS A 346 44.42 -45.28 31.47
CA LYS A 346 44.66 -46.71 31.22
C LYS A 346 44.40 -47.48 32.51
N HIS A 347 43.64 -48.56 32.42
CA HIS A 347 43.38 -49.47 33.54
C HIS A 347 44.59 -50.36 33.84
N SER A 348 45.01 -50.44 35.11
CA SER A 348 45.53 -51.67 35.73
C SER A 348 45.65 -51.53 37.25
N SER A 349 45.43 -52.63 37.98
CA SER A 349 45.76 -52.87 39.40
C SER A 349 45.11 -51.99 40.50
N SER A 350 45.07 -52.56 41.71
CA SER A 350 44.48 -52.09 42.97
C SER A 350 45.16 -52.86 44.13
N PRO A 351 44.84 -52.62 45.43
CA PRO A 351 44.39 -51.44 46.19
C PRO A 351 45.55 -51.01 47.17
N PRO A 352 45.43 -50.46 48.41
CA PRO A 352 44.26 -50.01 49.20
C PRO A 352 44.40 -48.74 50.12
N HIS A 353 43.27 -48.39 50.75
CA HIS A 353 43.07 -47.68 52.04
C HIS A 353 43.29 -46.16 52.19
N HIS A 354 42.63 -45.63 53.24
CA HIS A 354 42.58 -44.26 53.80
C HIS A 354 41.82 -43.21 52.95
N THR A 355 40.63 -42.68 53.31
CA THR A 355 40.02 -42.04 54.52
C THR A 355 40.23 -40.53 54.64
N SER A 356 39.19 -39.82 55.10
CA SER A 356 39.15 -38.38 55.47
C SER A 356 39.08 -37.39 54.27
N THR A 357 37.95 -36.73 53.95
CA THR A 357 37.12 -35.70 54.63
C THR A 357 37.59 -34.24 54.49
N SER A 358 36.63 -33.38 54.10
CA SER A 358 36.52 -31.93 54.37
C SER A 358 37.68 -30.98 54.02
N SER A 359 37.39 -30.01 53.14
CA SER A 359 37.34 -28.59 53.55
C SER A 359 36.70 -27.69 52.48
N LEU A 360 35.77 -26.83 52.91
CA LEU A 360 35.47 -25.58 52.22
C LEU A 360 36.46 -24.53 52.73
N GLN A 361 37.17 -23.84 51.84
CA GLN A 361 38.10 -22.77 52.25
C GLN A 361 37.72 -21.43 51.61
N MET A 362 37.11 -20.58 52.44
CA MET A 362 36.96 -19.15 52.18
C MET A 362 38.32 -18.47 52.35
N SER A 363 38.79 -17.75 51.32
CA SER A 363 40.08 -17.03 51.36
C SER A 363 39.88 -15.52 51.30
N ALA A 364 40.43 -14.81 52.29
CA ALA A 364 40.37 -13.36 52.40
C ALA A 364 41.49 -12.65 51.63
N VAL A 365 41.31 -11.35 51.39
CA VAL A 365 42.25 -10.47 50.66
C VAL A 365 43.24 -9.78 51.60
N PRO A 366 44.54 -9.73 51.29
CA PRO A 366 45.51 -8.79 51.86
C PRO A 366 45.83 -7.60 50.92
N GLY A 367 46.12 -6.43 51.47
CA GLY A 367 46.91 -5.37 50.80
C GLY A 367 48.43 -5.63 50.97
N GLN A 368 49.39 -4.77 50.59
CA GLN A 368 49.43 -3.36 50.16
C GLN A 368 50.77 -3.10 49.39
N ALA A 369 51.03 -2.02 48.64
CA ALA A 369 50.22 -1.02 47.93
C ALA A 369 51.14 -0.06 47.11
N SER A 370 50.54 0.94 46.45
CA SER A 370 51.06 2.30 46.13
C SER A 370 52.22 2.53 45.12
N THR A 371 51.89 3.30 44.07
CA THR A 371 52.63 4.50 43.63
C THR A 371 51.66 5.51 42.97
N GLN A 372 52.06 6.79 42.86
CA GLN A 372 51.25 7.94 42.40
C GLN A 372 51.55 8.26 40.91
N SER A 373 50.69 8.94 40.11
CA SER A 373 49.25 9.24 40.23
C SER A 373 48.58 9.20 38.81
N THR A 374 47.91 10.16 38.14
CA THR A 374 47.54 11.59 38.30
C THR A 374 46.42 11.94 37.29
N THR A 375 45.62 13.01 37.50
CA THR A 375 44.62 13.63 36.56
C THR A 375 43.47 12.74 36.04
N THR A 376 42.17 13.10 36.07
CA THR A 376 41.42 14.32 36.45
C THR A 376 40.01 13.94 36.96
N ASN A 377 39.41 14.76 37.83
CA ASN A 377 38.01 14.63 38.29
C ASN A 377 37.02 15.23 37.26
N GLY A 378 35.72 14.87 37.21
CA GLY A 378 34.97 13.81 37.90
C GLY A 378 33.43 14.08 37.93
N ASN A 379 32.62 13.01 38.05
CA ASN A 379 31.23 12.88 38.60
C ASN A 379 30.11 13.92 38.25
N MET A 380 28.82 13.58 38.17
CA MET A 380 28.05 12.58 38.96
C MET A 380 26.71 12.13 38.30
N ASN A 381 26.13 11.06 38.85
CA ASN A 381 24.82 10.44 38.59
C ASN A 381 23.60 11.36 38.44
N LEU A 382 22.54 10.83 37.80
CA LEU A 382 21.10 10.72 38.21
C LEU A 382 20.27 10.29 36.96
N TYR A 383 19.03 9.78 36.99
CA TYR A 383 18.02 9.46 38.02
C TYR A 383 17.24 8.19 37.51
N PHE A 384 16.00 7.75 37.80
CA PHE A 384 14.85 8.02 38.72
C PHE A 384 13.99 6.73 38.67
N GLY A 385 13.45 6.11 39.73
CA GLY A 385 13.56 6.32 41.18
C GLY A 385 12.23 6.70 42.07
N TYR A 386 10.26 5.61 42.63
CA TYR A 386 9.65 4.29 42.19
C TYR A 386 8.86 3.58 43.31
N HIS A 387 7.85 2.79 42.94
CA HIS A 387 6.82 2.24 43.85
C HIS A 387 6.52 0.77 43.51
N ALA A 388 6.17 -0.17 44.40
CA ALA A 388 5.62 -0.16 45.77
C ALA A 388 4.09 -0.09 45.89
N MET A 389 3.53 -0.87 46.83
CA MET A 389 2.45 -0.48 47.76
C MET A 389 2.23 -1.57 48.84
N GLY A 390 2.00 -1.12 50.09
CA GLY A 390 1.09 -1.79 51.03
C GLY A 390 -0.28 -1.08 50.98
N THR A 391 -1.27 -1.39 51.82
CA THR A 391 -1.32 -2.20 53.05
C THR A 391 -2.73 -2.83 53.19
N ASP A 392 -2.94 -3.77 54.12
CA ASP A 392 -3.98 -3.67 55.19
C ASP A 392 -4.27 -5.01 55.91
N ASN A 393 -5.02 -4.91 57.00
CA ASN A 393 -5.24 -5.92 58.05
C ASN A 393 -6.50 -6.79 57.77
N PRO A 394 -6.62 -7.98 58.40
CA PRO A 394 -7.64 -8.10 59.46
C PRO A 394 -7.19 -8.97 60.66
N ALA A 395 -7.95 -8.93 61.77
CA ALA A 395 -7.57 -9.57 63.04
C ALA A 395 -8.74 -10.09 63.91
N PHE A 396 -8.36 -10.87 64.93
CA PHE A 396 -9.09 -11.42 66.11
C PHE A 396 -9.74 -12.84 66.01
N PRO A 397 -9.66 -13.69 67.09
CA PRO A 397 -9.87 -15.15 67.05
C PRO A 397 -11.13 -15.59 67.87
N PRO A 398 -11.17 -16.28 69.06
CA PRO A 398 -10.15 -16.81 70.02
C PRO A 398 -10.29 -18.32 70.43
N SER A 399 -9.42 -18.78 71.35
CA SER A 399 -9.59 -19.91 72.34
C SER A 399 -9.68 -21.37 71.86
N THR A 400 -9.24 -22.43 72.58
CA THR A 400 -8.28 -22.68 73.71
C THR A 400 -8.05 -24.22 73.79
N ASP A 401 -7.10 -24.83 74.54
CA ASP A 401 -6.03 -24.29 75.40
C ASP A 401 -4.62 -24.78 74.91
N SER A 402 -3.75 -25.60 75.52
CA SER A 402 -3.68 -26.32 76.82
C SER A 402 -2.21 -26.49 77.28
N GLY A 403 -1.94 -26.34 78.60
CA GLY A 403 -0.66 -26.70 79.25
C GLY A 403 -0.74 -28.01 80.07
N PRO A 404 0.07 -28.23 81.16
CA PRO A 404 1.06 -27.31 81.74
C PRO A 404 2.38 -27.92 82.37
N MET A 405 3.47 -27.12 82.35
CA MET A 405 4.35 -26.71 83.49
C MET A 405 5.11 -27.71 84.44
N MET A 406 6.16 -27.18 85.11
CA MET A 406 7.01 -27.74 86.21
C MET A 406 8.17 -28.67 85.79
N CYS A 407 9.34 -28.79 86.47
CA CYS A 407 10.20 -27.89 87.28
C CYS A 407 11.55 -28.60 87.61
N GLY A 408 12.66 -27.97 88.03
CA GLY A 408 12.98 -26.53 88.08
C GLY A 408 13.82 -26.03 89.29
N GLY A 409 15.14 -26.26 89.38
CA GLY A 409 16.03 -25.45 90.25
C GLY A 409 17.40 -26.01 90.73
N VAL A 410 18.28 -25.08 91.15
CA VAL A 410 19.46 -25.21 92.06
C VAL A 410 20.72 -25.93 91.52
N GLY A 411 21.90 -25.62 92.08
CA GLY A 411 23.19 -26.29 91.81
C GLY A 411 24.32 -25.90 92.78
N GLY A 412 25.54 -26.41 92.52
CA GLY A 412 26.81 -26.02 93.17
C GLY A 412 27.31 -26.91 94.32
N GLY A 413 28.63 -27.19 94.37
CA GLY A 413 29.34 -27.58 95.62
C GLY A 413 30.36 -28.74 95.59
N GLY A 414 31.62 -28.46 95.22
CA GLY A 414 32.82 -29.24 95.66
C GLY A 414 33.03 -30.68 95.13
N SER A 415 34.12 -31.38 95.45
CA SER A 415 35.49 -30.96 95.85
C SER A 415 36.50 -32.16 95.83
N HIS A 416 37.81 -31.87 95.83
CA HIS A 416 38.96 -32.78 96.06
C HIS A 416 39.30 -33.93 95.05
N LEU A 417 40.51 -33.82 94.45
CA LEU A 417 41.69 -34.74 94.53
C LEU A 417 41.40 -36.25 94.84
N ASN A 418 42.03 -37.27 94.21
CA ASN A 418 43.38 -37.35 93.61
C ASN A 418 43.60 -38.59 92.68
N SER A 419 44.73 -38.62 91.96
CA SER A 419 45.49 -39.82 91.50
C SER A 419 44.83 -40.97 90.69
N SER A 420 44.91 -40.85 89.35
CA SER A 420 45.43 -41.86 88.38
C SER A 420 45.13 -43.38 88.50
N SER A 421 44.35 -43.94 87.55
CA SER A 421 44.83 -44.86 86.47
C SER A 421 43.69 -45.38 85.56
N GLN A 422 44.05 -45.92 84.38
CA GLN A 422 43.20 -46.36 83.24
C GLN A 422 42.38 -47.67 83.50
N PRO A 423 41.42 -48.10 82.63
CA PRO A 423 41.17 -47.71 81.22
C PRO A 423 39.70 -47.38 80.82
N ASP A 424 39.51 -47.10 79.53
CA ASP A 424 38.28 -46.55 78.91
C ASP A 424 37.14 -47.55 78.68
N ILE A 425 35.89 -47.11 78.90
CA ILE A 425 34.65 -47.73 78.39
C ILE A 425 33.72 -46.60 77.92
N HIS A 426 33.68 -46.28 76.61
CA HIS A 426 32.80 -45.21 76.11
C HIS A 426 32.41 -45.31 74.61
N SER A 427 32.21 -46.53 74.08
CA SER A 427 31.86 -46.75 72.66
C SER A 427 30.36 -46.64 72.34
N ASP A 428 29.48 -46.94 73.30
CA ASP A 428 28.12 -47.37 72.97
C ASP A 428 27.06 -46.26 73.09
N GLN A 429 27.26 -45.26 73.96
CA GLN A 429 26.30 -44.18 74.18
C GLN A 429 26.25 -43.15 73.03
N ALA A 430 27.25 -43.14 72.15
CA ALA A 430 27.24 -42.34 70.92
C ALA A 430 26.38 -42.95 69.80
N ARG A 431 26.11 -44.27 69.86
CA ARG A 431 25.34 -44.98 68.81
C ARG A 431 23.82 -44.85 68.97
N THR A 432 23.32 -44.77 70.21
CA THR A 432 21.88 -44.62 70.48
C THR A 432 21.35 -43.25 70.07
N LEU A 433 22.04 -42.15 70.41
CA LEU A 433 21.62 -40.80 70.01
C LEU A 433 21.63 -40.60 68.48
N LEU A 434 22.58 -41.23 67.77
CA LEU A 434 22.59 -41.22 66.30
C LEU A 434 21.44 -42.03 65.68
N LEU A 435 20.89 -43.03 66.37
CA LEU A 435 19.77 -43.84 65.87
C LEU A 435 18.42 -43.11 65.99
N GLU A 436 18.25 -42.26 67.00
CA GLU A 436 17.01 -41.53 67.25
C GLU A 436 16.82 -40.31 66.31
N GLN A 437 17.92 -39.75 65.79
CA GLN A 437 17.87 -38.57 64.89
C GLN A 437 17.85 -38.92 63.38
N ILE A 438 18.08 -40.19 63.01
CA ILE A 438 17.91 -40.69 61.63
C ILE A 438 16.54 -40.37 61.01
N PRO A 439 15.37 -40.58 61.67
CA PRO A 439 14.07 -40.30 61.07
C PRO A 439 13.92 -38.82 60.67
N GLU A 440 14.31 -37.87 61.52
CA GLU A 440 14.24 -36.43 61.19
C GLU A 440 15.18 -36.06 60.02
N ILE A 441 16.42 -36.56 60.04
CA ILE A 441 17.39 -36.31 58.96
C ILE A 441 16.89 -36.91 57.64
N SER A 442 16.29 -38.10 57.66
CA SER A 442 15.73 -38.74 56.47
C SER A 442 14.56 -37.95 55.86
N ARG A 443 13.72 -37.35 56.72
CA ARG A 443 12.59 -36.51 56.32
C ARG A 443 13.03 -35.15 55.76
N ILE A 444 14.06 -34.53 56.37
CA ILE A 444 14.67 -33.31 55.83
C ILE A 444 15.34 -33.59 54.47
N LEU A 445 15.97 -34.75 54.31
CA LEU A 445 16.53 -35.18 53.02
C LEU A 445 15.43 -35.36 51.97
N GLU A 446 14.29 -35.94 52.32
CA GLU A 446 13.13 -36.11 51.44
C GLU A 446 12.54 -34.77 50.99
N GLU A 447 12.35 -33.81 51.91
CA GLU A 447 11.91 -32.45 51.57
C GLU A 447 12.93 -31.70 50.68
N VAL A 448 14.23 -31.81 50.96
CA VAL A 448 15.28 -31.22 50.10
C VAL A 448 15.34 -31.89 48.73
N GLN A 449 15.14 -33.21 48.65
CA GLN A 449 15.05 -33.96 47.40
C GLN A 449 13.80 -33.55 46.60
N TYR A 450 12.67 -33.32 47.26
CA TYR A 450 11.44 -32.80 46.66
C TYR A 450 11.64 -31.37 46.14
N ILE A 451 12.22 -30.47 46.92
CA ILE A 451 12.56 -29.10 46.51
C ILE A 451 13.52 -29.12 45.30
N ALA A 452 14.58 -29.94 45.34
CA ALA A 452 15.53 -30.05 44.23
C ALA A 452 14.89 -30.59 42.95
N ASN A 453 14.00 -31.59 43.06
CA ASN A 453 13.23 -32.08 41.91
C ASN A 453 12.25 -31.02 41.40
N ARG A 454 11.58 -30.29 42.31
CA ARG A 454 10.60 -29.24 41.97
C ARG A 454 11.23 -28.05 41.24
N PHE A 455 12.44 -27.64 41.65
CA PHE A 455 13.27 -26.68 40.92
C PHE A 455 13.69 -27.26 39.57
N ARG A 456 14.23 -28.48 39.51
CA ARG A 456 14.68 -29.11 38.25
C ARG A 456 13.55 -29.30 37.23
N GLU A 457 12.32 -29.55 37.67
CA GLU A 457 11.12 -29.58 36.83
C GLU A 457 10.67 -28.19 36.37
N GLN A 458 10.88 -27.15 37.19
CA GLN A 458 10.64 -25.76 36.81
C GLN A 458 11.67 -25.30 35.78
N ASP A 459 12.96 -25.58 36.00
CA ASP A 459 14.06 -25.31 35.06
C ASP A 459 13.80 -26.00 33.70
N GLU A 460 13.44 -27.29 33.68
CA GLU A 460 13.04 -27.98 32.44
C GLU A 460 11.83 -27.32 31.75
N GLY A 461 10.90 -26.73 32.51
CA GLY A 461 9.73 -26.02 31.98
C GLY A 461 10.08 -24.65 31.41
N GLU A 462 10.97 -23.90 32.07
CA GLU A 462 11.47 -22.61 31.61
C GLU A 462 12.37 -22.76 30.36
N ASP A 463 13.21 -23.79 30.31
CA ASP A 463 13.97 -24.18 29.11
C ASP A 463 13.04 -24.44 27.90
N ILE A 464 11.98 -25.24 28.08
CA ILE A 464 11.01 -25.55 27.03
C ILE A 464 10.26 -24.29 26.59
N CYS A 465 9.86 -23.43 27.52
CA CYS A 465 9.23 -22.15 27.23
C CYS A 465 10.17 -21.24 26.42
N SER A 466 11.46 -21.20 26.77
CA SER A 466 12.47 -20.40 26.05
C SER A 466 12.68 -20.88 24.60
N GLU A 467 12.66 -22.20 24.34
CA GLU A 467 12.74 -22.74 22.98
C GLU A 467 11.51 -22.39 22.15
N TRP A 468 10.30 -22.44 22.71
CA TRP A 468 9.07 -22.03 22.01
C TRP A 468 9.04 -20.52 21.74
N LYS A 469 9.44 -19.67 22.69
CA LYS A 469 9.56 -18.21 22.48
C LYS A 469 10.60 -17.87 21.41
N PHE A 470 11.77 -18.51 21.43
CA PHE A 470 12.79 -18.33 20.38
C PHE A 470 12.31 -18.84 19.02
N ALA A 471 11.62 -19.99 18.97
CA ALA A 471 11.01 -20.50 17.74
C ALA A 471 9.96 -19.55 17.16
N ALA A 472 9.10 -18.97 18.01
CA ALA A 472 8.14 -17.94 17.60
C ALA A 472 8.84 -16.69 17.04
N ALA A 473 9.90 -16.20 17.69
CA ALA A 473 10.70 -15.07 17.21
C ALA A 473 11.42 -15.37 15.88
N VAL A 474 11.90 -16.60 15.68
CA VAL A 474 12.48 -17.05 14.40
C VAL A 474 11.43 -17.08 13.29
N VAL A 475 10.20 -17.54 13.55
CA VAL A 475 9.10 -17.48 12.57
C VAL A 475 8.72 -16.03 12.25
N ASP A 476 8.57 -15.17 13.26
CA ASP A 476 8.24 -13.74 13.11
C ASP A 476 9.24 -13.03 12.17
N ARG A 477 10.54 -13.30 12.35
CA ARG A 477 11.62 -12.75 11.51
C ARG A 477 11.72 -13.39 10.13
N LEU A 478 11.44 -14.68 9.99
CA LEU A 478 11.33 -15.34 8.69
C LEU A 478 10.21 -14.72 7.86
N CYS A 479 9.05 -14.50 8.49
CA CYS A 479 7.88 -13.89 7.85
C CYS A 479 8.13 -12.42 7.49
N LEU A 480 8.81 -11.64 8.35
CA LEU A 480 9.26 -10.29 7.98
C LEU A 480 10.07 -10.29 6.68
N VAL A 481 11.08 -11.14 6.57
CA VAL A 481 11.94 -11.23 5.37
C VAL A 481 11.13 -11.68 4.15
N ALA A 482 10.28 -12.69 4.29
CA ALA A 482 9.44 -13.18 3.20
C ALA A 482 8.43 -12.11 2.69
N PHE A 483 7.70 -11.47 3.61
CA PHE A 483 6.69 -10.46 3.25
C PHE A 483 7.32 -9.16 2.73
N SER A 484 8.47 -8.74 3.26
CA SER A 484 9.18 -7.57 2.74
C SER A 484 9.74 -7.81 1.33
N LEU A 485 10.37 -8.95 1.07
CA LEU A 485 10.82 -9.33 -0.27
C LEU A 485 9.64 -9.42 -1.26
N PHE A 486 8.53 -10.06 -0.87
CA PHE A 486 7.35 -10.17 -1.72
C PHE A 486 6.70 -8.81 -2.00
N SER A 487 6.60 -7.93 -0.99
CA SER A 487 6.08 -6.56 -1.13
C SER A 487 6.95 -5.71 -2.08
N ILE A 488 8.28 -5.76 -1.93
CA ILE A 488 9.23 -5.05 -2.81
C ILE A 488 9.13 -5.55 -4.25
N ILE A 489 9.13 -6.88 -4.46
CA ILE A 489 9.01 -7.48 -5.80
C ILE A 489 7.68 -7.10 -6.43
N CYS A 490 6.56 -7.25 -5.71
CA CYS A 490 5.22 -6.94 -6.21
C CYS A 490 5.09 -5.47 -6.60
N THR A 491 5.56 -4.55 -5.74
CA THR A 491 5.58 -3.10 -6.01
C THR A 491 6.42 -2.77 -7.25
N PHE A 492 7.62 -3.35 -7.37
CA PHE A 492 8.51 -3.11 -8.50
C PHE A 492 7.94 -3.66 -9.83
N THR A 493 7.44 -4.90 -9.84
CA THR A 493 6.82 -5.52 -11.02
C THR A 493 5.63 -4.71 -11.52
N ILE A 494 4.80 -4.21 -10.59
CA ILE A 494 3.61 -3.41 -10.92
C ILE A 494 4.00 -2.05 -11.48
N LEU A 495 4.88 -1.30 -10.82
CA LEU A 495 5.34 0.01 -11.33
C LEU A 495 6.01 -0.09 -12.71
N MET A 496 6.79 -1.16 -12.95
CA MET A 496 7.42 -1.42 -14.24
C MET A 496 6.46 -1.97 -15.32
N SER A 497 5.23 -2.34 -14.96
CA SER A 497 4.20 -2.79 -15.92
C SER A 497 3.43 -1.63 -16.57
N ALA A 498 3.60 -0.39 -16.09
CA ALA A 498 3.04 0.81 -16.71
C ALA A 498 4.04 1.40 -17.73
N PRO A 499 3.82 1.27 -19.05
CA PRO A 499 4.81 1.62 -20.07
C PRO A 499 5.16 3.12 -20.09
N ASN A 500 4.20 3.96 -19.68
CA ASN A 500 4.35 5.43 -19.66
C ASN A 500 4.89 5.98 -18.33
N PHE A 501 5.15 5.13 -17.32
CA PHE A 501 5.46 5.56 -15.95
C PHE A 501 6.64 6.55 -15.89
N ILE A 502 7.75 6.22 -16.55
CA ILE A 502 8.96 7.06 -16.57
C ILE A 502 8.69 8.39 -17.27
N GLU A 503 7.93 8.40 -18.37
CA GLU A 503 7.62 9.62 -19.12
C GLU A 503 6.70 10.54 -18.32
N ALA A 504 5.63 9.99 -17.74
CA ALA A 504 4.68 10.73 -16.89
C ALA A 504 5.38 11.36 -15.68
N VAL A 505 6.17 10.58 -14.93
CA VAL A 505 6.96 11.08 -13.80
C VAL A 505 7.97 12.15 -14.24
N SER A 506 8.66 11.97 -15.37
CA SER A 506 9.61 12.99 -15.86
C SER A 506 8.94 14.33 -16.20
N LYS A 507 7.67 14.30 -16.63
CA LYS A 507 6.91 15.48 -17.04
C LYS A 507 6.17 16.17 -15.88
N ASP A 508 5.72 15.42 -14.87
CA ASP A 508 5.07 15.98 -13.66
C ASP A 508 6.09 16.64 -12.69
N PHE A 509 7.40 16.46 -12.89
CA PHE A 509 8.49 17.02 -12.06
C PHE A 509 9.45 17.98 -12.79
N THR A 510 9.13 18.44 -14.02
CA THR A 510 9.94 19.41 -14.80
C THR A 510 9.14 20.66 -15.14
#